data_AF-O33036-F1
#
_entry.id   AF-O33036-F1
#
_cell.length_a   1.000
_cell.length_b   1.000
_cell.length_c   1.000
_cell.angle_alpha   90.00
_cell.angle_beta   90.00
_cell.angle_gamma   90.00
#
_symmetry.space_group_name_H-M   'P 1'
#
loop_
_entity.id
_entity.type
_entity.pdbx_description
1 polymer ?
#
loop_
_entity_poly.entity_id
_entity_poly.type
_entity_poly.pdbx_seq_one_letter_code
_entity_poly.pdbx_strand_id
1 'polypeptide(L)' 'MERSVSKPCEPGTGRYADLLCELREQRRHGVVLNTSFNSPGEPIVCISEDALRAFAGMLLDALTIENHLVYNKNFGW' A
#
# COMPACT_ATOMS: atom_id res chain seq x y z
N MET A 1 19.99 -25.80 13.16
CA MET A 1 18.71 -25.09 12.90
C MET A 1 18.90 -24.32 11.61
N GLU A 2 18.65 -24.95 10.47
CA GLU A 2 18.79 -24.32 9.16
C GLU A 2 17.76 -23.21 9.06
N ARG A 3 18.25 -21.97 8.95
CA ARG A 3 17.39 -20.87 8.50
C ARG A 3 17.10 -21.17 7.03
N SER A 4 15.87 -21.55 6.73
CA SER A 4 15.36 -21.56 5.36
C SER A 4 15.67 -20.18 4.78
N VAL A 5 16.62 -20.14 3.84
CA VAL A 5 16.94 -18.91 3.11
C VAL A 5 15.68 -18.54 2.34
N SER A 6 15.00 -17.49 2.79
CA SER A 6 13.85 -16.95 2.06
C SER A 6 14.31 -16.62 0.65
N LYS A 7 13.50 -16.98 -0.36
CA LYS A 7 13.78 -16.62 -1.76
C LYS A 7 14.21 -15.13 -1.83
N PRO A 8 15.31 -14.79 -2.51
CA PRO A 8 15.70 -13.39 -2.70
C PRO A 8 14.56 -12.62 -3.37
N CYS A 9 14.38 -11.35 -2.99
CA CYS A 9 13.34 -10.53 -3.61
C CYS A 9 13.79 -10.23 -5.04
N GLU A 10 12.86 -10.31 -5.98
CA GLU A 10 13.10 -10.05 -7.40
C GLU A 10 12.41 -8.71 -7.76
N PRO A 11 13.08 -7.56 -7.55
CA PRO A 11 12.53 -6.26 -7.93
C PRO A 11 12.41 -6.16 -9.46
N GLY A 12 11.49 -5.33 -9.94
CA GLY A 12 11.14 -5.14 -11.35
C GLY A 12 10.01 -6.04 -11.84
N THR A 13 9.36 -6.79 -10.95
CA THR A 13 8.21 -7.67 -11.29
C THR A 13 6.86 -6.98 -11.14
N GLY A 14 6.82 -5.77 -10.57
CA GLY A 14 5.65 -4.90 -10.47
C GLY A 14 5.68 -4.02 -9.22
N ARG A 15 4.99 -2.87 -9.25
CA ARG A 15 5.05 -1.85 -8.18
C ARG A 15 4.80 -2.41 -6.77
N TYR A 16 3.87 -3.35 -6.63
CA TYR A 16 3.57 -3.95 -5.33
C TYR A 16 4.67 -4.93 -4.86
N ALA A 17 5.26 -5.71 -5.78
CA ALA A 17 6.39 -6.57 -5.44
C ALA A 17 7.61 -5.73 -5.05
N ASP A 18 7.88 -4.65 -5.78
CA ASP A 18 8.96 -3.70 -5.50
C ASP A 18 8.78 -3.04 -4.13
N LEU A 19 7.55 -2.65 -3.77
CA LEU A 19 7.21 -2.15 -2.44
C LEU A 19 7.56 -3.16 -1.34
N LEU A 20 7.19 -4.43 -1.50
CA LEU A 20 7.50 -5.47 -0.51
C LEU A 20 9.00 -5.77 -0.42
N CYS A 21 9.72 -5.72 -1.55
CA CYS A 21 11.17 -5.85 -1.58
C CYS A 21 11.83 -4.73 -0.78
N GLU A 22 11.49 -3.47 -1.07
CA GLU A 22 12.06 -2.31 -0.38
C GLU A 22 11.71 -2.34 1.12
N LEU A 23 10.46 -2.69 1.46
CA LEU A 23 10.04 -2.84 2.85
C LEU A 23 10.88 -3.90 3.58
N ARG A 24 11.22 -5.02 2.92
CA ARG A 24 12.07 -6.07 3.49
C ARG A 24 13.48 -5.57 3.76
N GLU A 25 14.07 -4.80 2.85
CA GLU A 25 15.40 -4.23 3.05
C GLU A 25 15.41 -3.22 4.22
N GLN A 26 14.35 -2.42 4.37
CA GLN A 26 14.24 -1.43 5.45
C GLN A 26 13.83 -2.02 6.81
N ARG A 27 12.97 -3.04 6.84
CA ARG A 27 12.29 -3.55 8.05
C ARG A 27 12.53 -5.03 8.34
N ARG A 28 13.42 -5.70 7.60
CA ARG A 28 13.73 -7.15 7.62
C ARG A 28 12.63 -8.07 7.11
N HIS A 29 11.40 -7.57 6.96
CA HIS A 29 10.25 -8.33 6.48
C HIS A 29 9.49 -7.53 5.42
N GLY A 30 9.18 -8.17 4.29
CA GLY A 30 8.38 -7.59 3.20
C GLY A 30 6.92 -7.99 3.31
N VAL A 31 6.27 -7.66 4.43
CA VAL A 31 4.90 -8.08 4.73
C VAL A 31 4.07 -6.86 5.09
N VAL A 32 2.87 -6.78 4.49
CA VAL A 32 1.88 -5.74 4.76
C VAL A 32 0.50 -6.38 4.98
N LEU A 33 -0.36 -5.69 5.72
CA LEU A 33 -1.78 -6.00 5.72
C LEU A 33 -2.40 -5.44 4.44
N ASN A 34 -2.97 -6.30 3.61
CA ASN A 34 -3.71 -5.92 2.41
C ASN A 34 -5.20 -6.23 2.61
N THR A 35 -6.03 -5.22 2.45
CA THR A 35 -7.49 -5.29 2.59
C THR A 35 -8.12 -4.55 1.40
N SER A 36 -9.38 -4.83 1.12
CA SER A 36 -10.14 -4.10 0.11
C SER A 36 -10.09 -2.59 0.39
N PHE A 37 -9.94 -1.81 -0.69
CA PHE A 37 -9.99 -0.36 -0.61
C PHE A 37 -11.39 0.12 -1.00
N ASN A 38 -12.24 0.29 0.01
CA ASN A 38 -13.63 0.69 -0.08
C ASN A 38 -14.16 1.23 1.25
N SER A 39 -15.18 2.08 1.20
CA SER A 39 -15.96 2.40 2.40
C SER A 39 -16.83 1.21 2.81
N PRO A 40 -17.22 1.08 4.09
CA PRO A 40 -18.09 0.00 4.53
C PRO A 40 -19.41 -0.05 3.73
N GLY A 41 -19.69 -1.19 3.11
CA GLY A 41 -20.90 -1.38 2.28
C GLY A 41 -20.76 -0.95 0.82
N GLU A 42 -19.65 -0.32 0.44
CA GLU A 42 -19.38 0.09 -0.94
C GLU A 42 -18.53 -0.95 -1.69
N PRO A 43 -18.61 -1.03 -3.04
CA PRO A 43 -17.71 -1.86 -3.83
C PRO A 43 -16.25 -1.36 -3.75
N ILE A 44 -15.30 -2.21 -4.15
CA ILE A 44 -13.90 -1.81 -4.33
C ILE A 44 -13.82 -0.72 -5.39
N VAL A 45 -13.01 0.31 -5.11
CA VAL A 45 -12.84 1.45 -6.03
C VAL A 45 -12.23 1.00 -7.37
N CYS A 46 -12.73 1.57 -8.48
CA CYS A 46 -12.29 1.24 -9.84
C CYS A 46 -11.75 2.46 -10.61
N ILE A 47 -12.04 3.67 -10.16
CA ILE A 47 -11.61 4.92 -10.79
C ILE A 47 -10.99 5.86 -9.76
N SER A 48 -10.12 6.76 -10.23
CA SER A 48 -9.34 7.66 -9.38
C SER A 48 -10.20 8.57 -8.51
N GLU A 49 -11.33 9.03 -9.05
CA GLU A 49 -12.30 9.87 -8.34
C GLU A 49 -12.90 9.14 -7.13
N ASP A 50 -13.20 7.85 -7.27
CA ASP A 50 -13.74 7.03 -6.19
C ASP A 50 -12.69 6.75 -5.11
N ALA A 51 -11.43 6.52 -5.50
CA ALA A 51 -10.32 6.37 -4.57
C ALA A 51 -10.11 7.64 -3.72
N LEU A 52 -10.16 8.82 -4.35
CA LEU A 52 -10.04 10.11 -3.65
C LEU A 52 -11.22 10.35 -2.69
N ARG A 53 -12.45 10.05 -3.14
CA ARG A 53 -13.66 10.18 -2.32
C ARG A 53 -13.64 9.23 -1.12
N ALA A 54 -13.27 7.97 -1.34
CA ALA A 54 -13.12 6.99 -0.27
C ALA A 54 -12.04 7.41 0.74
N PHE A 55 -10.85 7.80 0.26
CA PHE A 55 -9.74 8.25 1.10
C PHE A 55 -10.09 9.43 2.00
N ALA A 56 -10.82 10.42 1.48
CA ALA A 56 -11.23 11.61 2.24
C ALA A 56 -12.11 11.29 3.46
N GLY A 57 -12.83 10.17 3.45
CA GLY A 57 -13.67 9.71 4.56
C GLY A 57 -13.01 8.69 5.50
N MET A 58 -11.77 8.29 5.24
CA MET A 58 -11.07 7.24 5.98
C MET A 58 -10.04 7.79 6.98
N LEU A 59 -9.70 6.98 7.97
CA LEU A 59 -8.62 7.23 8.92
C LEU A 59 -7.28 6.68 8.39
N LEU A 60 -6.93 7.07 7.16
CA LEU A 60 -5.66 6.73 6.52
C LEU A 60 -4.80 7.99 6.39
N ASP A 61 -3.48 7.83 6.55
CA ASP A 61 -2.50 8.93 6.52
C ASP A 61 -2.23 9.43 5.09
N ALA A 62 -2.12 8.50 4.13
CA ALA A 62 -1.74 8.79 2.76
C ALA A 62 -2.39 7.83 1.75
N LEU A 63 -2.60 8.33 0.52
CA LEU A 63 -3.03 7.57 -0.64
C LEU A 63 -1.99 7.73 -1.76
N THR A 64 -1.42 6.62 -2.22
CA THR A 64 -0.65 6.56 -3.46
C THR A 64 -1.58 6.19 -4.60
N ILE A 65 -1.69 7.06 -5.61
CA ILE A 65 -2.47 6.79 -6.83
C ILE A 65 -1.67 7.21 -8.06
N GLU A 66 -1.35 6.23 -8.90
CA GLU A 66 -0.37 6.39 -9.97
C GLU A 66 0.94 7.01 -9.48
N ASN A 67 1.33 8.17 -10.03
CA ASN A 67 2.55 8.89 -9.69
C ASN A 67 2.31 10.00 -8.66
N HIS A 68 1.18 9.97 -7.96
CA HIS A 68 0.80 10.99 -6.98
C HIS A 68 0.72 10.39 -5.58
N LEU A 69 1.16 11.18 -4.62
CA LEU A 69 1.02 10.90 -3.19
C LEU A 69 0.14 11.99 -2.59
N VAL A 70 -1.01 11.59 -2.05
CA VAL A 70 -1.99 12.49 -1.43
C VAL A 70 -1.92 12.29 0.08
N TYR A 71 -1.70 13.38 0.81
CA TYR A 71 -1.68 13.37 2.27
C TYR A 71 -3.03 13.79 2.83
N ASN A 72 -3.45 13.11 3.89
CA ASN A 72 -4.62 13.52 4.64
C ASN A 72 -4.25 14.68 5.58
N LYS A 73 -4.88 15.84 5.38
CA LYS A 73 -4.65 17.05 6.19
C LYS A 73 -4.96 16.82 7.68
N ASN A 74 -5.81 15.85 8.00
CA ASN A 74 -6.15 15.52 9.38
C ASN A 74 -4.98 14.90 10.17
N PHE A 75 -3.89 14.51 9.48
CA PHE A 75 -2.70 13.93 10.09
C PHE A 75 -1.49 14.88 10.12
N GLY A 76 -1.71 16.20 9.94
CA GLY A 76 -0.71 17.23 10.26
C GLY A 76 0.46 17.39 9.28
N TRP A 77 0.29 16.97 8.03
CA TRP A 77 1.23 17.17 6.93
C TRP A 77 0.98 18.48 6.17
#